data_AF-A0A3N4E8K1-F1
#
_entry.id   AF-A0A3N4E8K1-F1
#
_cell.length_a   1.000
_cell.length_b   1.000
_cell.length_c   1.000
_cell.angle_alpha   90.00
_cell.angle_beta   90.00
_cell.angle_gamma   90.00
#
_symmetry.space_group_name_H-M   'P 1'
#
loop_
_entity.id
_entity.type
_entity.pdbx_description
1 polymer ?
#
loop_
_entity_poly.entity_id
_entity_poly.type
_entity_poly.pdbx_seq_one_letter_code
_entity_poly.pdbx_strand_id
1 'polypeptide(L)'
;MMARPRQTIVSLEETPNYHCCSCVVRKAFSCGLDDVTDEHVEHRREWVDSRIVKLATIFAIDIYACARLLIRKSVTPLLFATVIYNLLGCGSPNAIANATDNPVVLLDSYYSDLYAWNDQGGLEQTQLGRGINLGNYLEAPVEGEWSGGRVLIEDDLQRIAAAGFKTVRIPVRWSAHADLTFPYAINDTFMARVKEVVGWANNAHLKVILNVHHYTKMMHDPESQQAGHILRLQGIWQQMSEQFPLSEYGHDNLIFELLNEPNSSIDHSDWNNIIARLLTVIWGDMAAQQNDGTTQRTVMIGSANWSQPDDLAKLRLPSSVNARNTIITIHYYKPFHFTHQGAKWVNGADDWIGTRWLGTQSDQAPLIAMFDRVTRWNAHANRGFEIFIGEFGVYSRSVDPDQQKAWTAFIAREAEKRNMSWAYWEYASGFGAYDANKGQWRPKLIEALIPVQ
;
A
#
# COMPACT_ATOMS: atom_id res chain seq x y z
N MET A 1 -30.24 -42.99 -2.30
CA MET A 1 -30.26 -41.94 -1.28
C MET A 1 -31.41 -40.99 -1.58
N MET A 2 -32.29 -40.71 -0.62
CA MET A 2 -33.27 -39.63 -0.77
C MET A 2 -32.56 -38.28 -0.82
N ALA A 3 -33.00 -37.38 -1.71
CA ALA A 3 -32.50 -36.02 -1.77
C ALA A 3 -32.87 -35.28 -0.48
N ARG A 4 -31.89 -34.65 0.18
CA ARG A 4 -32.13 -33.78 1.35
C ARG A 4 -32.33 -32.33 0.89
N PRO A 5 -33.12 -31.52 1.60
CA PRO A 5 -33.24 -30.09 1.34
C PRO A 5 -31.86 -29.39 1.38
N ARG A 6 -31.55 -28.49 0.44
CA ARG A 6 -30.21 -27.87 0.35
C ARG A 6 -29.79 -27.12 1.62
N GLN A 7 -30.73 -26.53 2.34
CA GLN A 7 -30.51 -25.86 3.63
C GLN A 7 -29.94 -26.77 4.73
N THR A 8 -30.01 -28.10 4.57
CA THR A 8 -29.42 -29.07 5.52
C THR A 8 -28.10 -29.66 5.02
N ILE A 9 -27.63 -29.22 3.85
CA ILE A 9 -26.36 -29.61 3.22
C ILE A 9 -25.40 -28.42 3.15
N VAL A 10 -25.94 -27.20 3.10
CA VAL A 10 -25.21 -25.94 2.94
C VAL A 10 -25.23 -25.18 4.26
N SER A 11 -24.05 -25.01 4.88
CA SER A 11 -23.86 -24.20 6.09
C SER A 11 -23.23 -22.87 5.71
N LEU A 12 -24.03 -21.80 5.77
CA LEU A 12 -23.56 -20.44 5.50
C LEU A 12 -22.63 -19.90 6.60
N GLU A 13 -22.67 -20.48 7.80
CA GLU A 13 -21.75 -20.15 8.90
C GLU A 13 -20.34 -20.73 8.67
N GLU A 14 -20.24 -21.90 8.04
CA GLU A 14 -18.94 -22.55 7.82
C GLU A 14 -18.24 -22.08 6.55
N THR A 15 -18.98 -21.80 5.47
CA THR A 15 -18.40 -21.30 4.22
C THR A 15 -19.43 -20.53 3.38
N PRO A 16 -19.30 -19.20 3.24
CA PRO A 16 -20.23 -18.40 2.44
C PRO A 16 -20.02 -18.54 0.92
N ASN A 17 -18.90 -19.14 0.49
CA ASN A 17 -18.48 -19.22 -0.91
C ASN A 17 -18.27 -20.66 -1.36
N TYR A 18 -19.06 -21.13 -2.32
CA TYR A 18 -18.93 -22.48 -2.86
C TYR A 18 -18.34 -22.47 -4.26
N HIS A 19 -17.30 -23.29 -4.48
CA HIS A 19 -16.78 -23.53 -5.82
C HIS A 19 -17.60 -24.62 -6.51
N CYS A 20 -18.50 -24.22 -7.41
CA CYS A 20 -19.26 -25.17 -8.22
C CYS A 20 -18.47 -25.56 -9.48
N CYS A 21 -17.74 -26.68 -9.42
CA CYS A 21 -17.10 -27.25 -10.60
C CYS A 21 -17.94 -28.39 -11.19
N SER A 22 -18.00 -28.46 -12.52
CA SER A 22 -18.48 -29.65 -13.24
C SER A 22 -17.30 -30.30 -13.93
N CYS A 23 -16.95 -31.51 -13.50
CA CYS A 23 -15.82 -32.25 -14.09
C CYS A 23 -16.11 -32.74 -15.52
N VAL A 24 -17.38 -32.70 -15.96
CA VAL A 24 -17.82 -33.16 -17.28
C VAL A 24 -18.76 -32.14 -17.89
N VAL A 25 -18.25 -31.33 -18.82
CA VAL A 25 -19.04 -30.36 -19.58
C VAL A 25 -19.47 -30.98 -20.90
N ARG A 26 -20.79 -30.97 -21.19
CA ARG A 26 -21.28 -31.40 -22.50
C ARG A 26 -20.80 -30.43 -23.58
N LYS A 27 -20.39 -30.95 -24.73
CA LYS A 27 -19.87 -30.18 -25.88
C LYS A 27 -20.75 -29.00 -26.32
N ALA A 28 -22.07 -29.10 -26.10
CA ALA A 28 -23.02 -28.01 -26.37
C ALA A 28 -22.77 -26.72 -25.55
N PHE A 29 -22.07 -26.80 -24.41
CA PHE A 29 -21.74 -25.66 -23.54
C PHE A 29 -20.29 -25.19 -23.68
N SER A 30 -19.51 -25.78 -24.60
CA SER A 30 -18.15 -25.35 -24.91
C SER A 30 -18.16 -24.15 -25.85
N CYS A 31 -17.15 -23.30 -25.72
CA CYS A 31 -16.90 -22.15 -26.60
C CYS A 31 -15.51 -22.31 -27.26
N GLY A 32 -15.27 -21.60 -28.36
CA GLY A 32 -14.04 -21.68 -29.15
C GLY A 32 -14.16 -22.53 -30.42
N LEU A 33 -13.01 -22.94 -30.95
CA LEU A 33 -12.89 -23.75 -32.16
C LEU A 33 -12.89 -25.23 -31.77
N ASP A 34 -13.78 -26.02 -32.37
CA ASP A 34 -13.87 -27.46 -32.10
C ASP A 34 -12.78 -28.24 -32.82
N ASP A 35 -11.82 -28.80 -32.06
CA ASP A 35 -10.67 -29.53 -32.62
C ASP A 35 -11.03 -30.80 -33.42
N VAL A 36 -12.27 -31.28 -33.33
CA VAL A 36 -12.73 -32.52 -34.01
C VAL A 36 -13.54 -32.23 -35.26
N THR A 37 -14.34 -31.16 -35.26
CA THR A 37 -15.25 -30.82 -36.37
C THR A 37 -14.80 -29.60 -37.17
N ASP A 38 -13.77 -28.88 -36.70
CA ASP A 38 -13.27 -27.61 -37.26
C ASP A 38 -14.34 -26.49 -37.28
N GLU A 39 -15.41 -26.64 -36.49
CA GLU A 39 -16.48 -25.67 -36.39
C GLU A 39 -16.18 -24.61 -35.32
N HIS A 40 -16.44 -23.35 -35.64
CA HIS A 40 -16.28 -22.23 -34.72
C HIS A 40 -17.59 -21.97 -33.94
N VAL A 41 -17.63 -22.38 -32.69
CA VAL A 41 -18.84 -22.30 -31.84
C VAL A 41 -18.81 -21.13 -30.85
N GLU A 42 -17.94 -20.15 -31.05
CA GLU A 42 -17.81 -18.96 -30.19
C GLU A 42 -19.09 -18.12 -30.09
N HIS A 43 -19.97 -18.19 -31.09
CA HIS A 43 -21.29 -17.55 -31.07
C HIS A 43 -22.16 -17.98 -29.86
N ARG A 44 -21.83 -19.11 -29.21
CA ARG A 44 -22.54 -19.60 -28.02
C ARG A 44 -22.14 -18.88 -26.73
N ARG A 45 -21.07 -18.07 -26.76
CA ARG A 45 -20.48 -17.42 -25.58
C ARG A 45 -21.51 -16.62 -24.76
N GLU A 46 -22.23 -15.72 -25.43
CA GLU A 46 -23.26 -14.90 -24.79
C GLU A 46 -24.44 -15.73 -24.29
N TRP A 47 -24.82 -16.78 -25.04
CA TRP A 47 -25.87 -17.71 -24.63
C TRP A 47 -25.50 -18.50 -23.38
N VAL A 48 -24.25 -18.97 -23.25
CA VAL A 48 -23.76 -19.67 -22.05
C VAL A 48 -23.73 -18.72 -20.85
N ASP A 49 -23.23 -17.49 -21.02
CA ASP A 49 -23.17 -16.49 -19.95
C ASP A 49 -24.56 -16.12 -19.44
N SER A 50 -25.50 -15.84 -20.34
CA SER A 50 -26.88 -15.55 -19.96
C SER A 50 -27.56 -16.72 -19.25
N ARG A 51 -27.19 -17.97 -19.58
CA ARG A 51 -27.71 -19.15 -18.90
C ARG A 51 -27.16 -19.31 -17.48
N ILE A 52 -25.87 -19.03 -17.27
CA ILE A 52 -25.24 -19.05 -15.94
C ILE A 52 -25.88 -18.00 -15.04
N VAL A 53 -26.05 -16.77 -15.52
CA VAL A 53 -26.72 -15.69 -14.79
C VAL A 53 -28.17 -16.07 -14.47
N LYS A 54 -28.92 -16.60 -15.45
CA LYS A 54 -30.31 -17.04 -15.24
C LYS A 54 -30.43 -18.15 -14.19
N LEU A 55 -29.51 -19.10 -14.17
CA LEU A 55 -29.50 -20.17 -13.18
C LEU A 55 -29.18 -19.64 -11.79
N ALA A 56 -28.23 -18.71 -11.67
CA ALA A 56 -27.92 -18.05 -10.41
C ALA A 56 -29.14 -17.34 -9.81
N THR A 57 -29.92 -16.64 -10.65
CA THR A 57 -31.21 -16.05 -10.23
C THR A 57 -32.22 -17.11 -9.77
N ILE A 58 -32.36 -18.23 -10.50
CA ILE A 58 -33.30 -19.31 -10.14
C ILE A 58 -32.92 -19.97 -8.81
N PHE A 59 -31.63 -20.11 -8.53
CA PHE A 59 -31.13 -20.70 -7.30
C PHE A 59 -30.90 -19.69 -6.18
N ALA A 60 -31.19 -18.40 -6.41
CA ALA A 60 -30.98 -17.30 -5.47
C ALA A 60 -29.56 -17.29 -4.89
N ILE A 61 -28.56 -17.42 -5.76
CA ILE A 61 -27.13 -17.35 -5.43
C ILE A 61 -26.45 -16.25 -6.24
N ASP A 62 -25.43 -15.63 -5.66
CA ASP A 62 -24.59 -14.65 -6.34
C ASP A 62 -23.38 -15.32 -7.01
N ILE A 63 -22.97 -14.80 -8.16
CA ILE A 63 -21.81 -15.32 -8.92
C ILE A 63 -20.58 -14.49 -8.53
N TYR A 64 -19.66 -15.09 -7.79
CA TYR A 64 -18.40 -14.43 -7.44
C TYR A 64 -17.37 -14.43 -8.58
N ALA A 65 -17.25 -15.56 -9.29
CA ALA A 65 -16.43 -15.70 -10.49
C ALA A 65 -16.90 -16.90 -11.32
N CYS A 66 -16.74 -16.84 -12.64
CA CYS A 66 -17.01 -17.99 -13.52
C CYS A 66 -15.85 -18.22 -14.50
N ALA A 67 -15.44 -19.48 -14.65
CA ALA A 67 -14.51 -19.93 -15.67
C ALA A 67 -15.24 -20.82 -16.68
N ARG A 68 -14.88 -20.69 -17.95
CA ARG A 68 -15.48 -21.46 -19.05
C ARG A 68 -14.40 -22.28 -19.74
N LEU A 69 -14.77 -23.47 -20.19
CA LEU A 69 -13.87 -24.32 -20.95
C LEU A 69 -13.81 -23.84 -22.40
N LEU A 70 -12.61 -23.50 -22.86
CA LEU A 70 -12.32 -23.18 -24.26
C LEU A 70 -11.69 -24.39 -24.94
N ILE A 71 -12.15 -24.71 -26.13
CA ILE A 71 -11.48 -25.68 -27.02
C ILE A 71 -10.50 -24.89 -27.90
N ARG A 72 -9.22 -25.29 -27.95
CA ARG A 72 -8.16 -24.57 -28.70
C ARG A 72 -7.14 -25.52 -29.32
N LYS A 73 -6.79 -25.22 -30.57
CA LYS A 73 -5.64 -25.75 -31.30
C LYS A 73 -4.34 -25.09 -30.81
N SER A 74 -3.36 -25.90 -30.44
CA SER A 74 -2.03 -25.44 -30.00
C SER A 74 -1.12 -25.12 -31.19
N VAL A 75 -0.83 -23.85 -31.51
CA VAL A 75 0.47 -23.40 -32.08
C VAL A 75 0.76 -21.90 -31.77
N THR A 76 2.03 -21.65 -31.45
CA THR A 76 2.83 -20.45 -31.11
C THR A 76 2.85 -19.28 -32.13
N PRO A 77 3.45 -18.10 -31.80
CA PRO A 77 3.05 -16.78 -32.31
C PRO A 77 3.74 -16.36 -33.60
N LEU A 78 3.03 -15.61 -34.45
CA LEU A 78 3.64 -14.80 -35.51
C LEU A 78 2.92 -13.45 -35.62
N LEU A 79 3.71 -12.38 -35.68
CA LEU A 79 3.27 -11.04 -36.06
C LEU A 79 2.49 -11.06 -37.38
N PHE A 80 1.33 -10.40 -37.43
CA PHE A 80 0.87 -9.73 -38.64
C PHE A 80 0.06 -8.48 -38.29
N ALA A 81 0.50 -7.35 -38.83
CA ALA A 81 -0.23 -6.10 -38.87
C ALA A 81 -1.26 -6.11 -40.00
N THR A 82 -2.15 -5.11 -39.97
CA THR A 82 -2.82 -4.41 -41.10
C THR A 82 -4.36 -4.56 -41.20
N VAL A 83 -5.04 -3.51 -40.70
CA VAL A 83 -6.07 -2.66 -41.36
C VAL A 83 -7.50 -3.19 -41.64
N ILE A 84 -8.43 -2.62 -40.86
CA ILE A 84 -9.68 -1.86 -41.17
C ILE A 84 -10.47 -2.18 -42.47
N TYR A 85 -11.79 -2.45 -42.29
CA TYR A 85 -13.02 -1.89 -42.91
C TYR A 85 -14.11 -3.00 -42.84
N ASN A 86 -15.39 -2.83 -42.52
CA ASN A 86 -16.25 -1.73 -42.06
C ASN A 86 -17.62 -2.35 -41.69
N LEU A 87 -18.45 -1.64 -40.92
CA LEU A 87 -19.92 -1.51 -41.04
C LEU A 87 -20.43 -0.73 -39.80
N LEU A 88 -20.45 0.60 -39.85
CA LEU A 88 -21.59 1.45 -40.26
C LEU A 88 -22.83 1.31 -39.35
N GLY A 89 -22.86 2.13 -38.30
CA GLY A 89 -24.10 2.67 -37.73
C GLY A 89 -24.13 4.18 -37.96
N CYS A 90 -25.12 4.67 -38.70
CA CYS A 90 -25.30 6.07 -39.02
C CYS A 90 -25.50 6.93 -37.77
N GLY A 91 -24.66 7.96 -37.63
CA GLY A 91 -24.83 9.11 -36.74
C GLY A 91 -23.93 10.24 -37.22
N SER A 92 -24.49 11.43 -37.40
CA SER A 92 -23.93 12.55 -38.17
C SER A 92 -22.50 12.99 -37.80
N PRO A 93 -21.70 13.49 -38.77
CA PRO A 93 -20.31 13.84 -38.55
C PRO A 93 -20.18 15.29 -38.09
N ASN A 94 -19.76 15.51 -36.84
CA ASN A 94 -19.02 16.70 -36.40
C ASN A 94 -18.57 16.51 -34.95
N ALA A 95 -17.50 15.76 -34.76
CA ALA A 95 -16.53 15.99 -33.69
C ALA A 95 -15.37 15.01 -33.93
N ILE A 96 -14.27 15.52 -34.49
CA ILE A 96 -12.97 14.92 -34.20
C ILE A 96 -12.74 15.25 -32.72
N ALA A 97 -13.23 14.39 -31.83
CA ALA A 97 -12.90 14.46 -30.43
C ALA A 97 -11.40 14.18 -30.34
N ASN A 98 -10.66 15.14 -29.79
CA ASN A 98 -9.26 14.98 -29.46
C ASN A 98 -9.10 13.69 -28.62
N ALA A 99 -7.99 12.98 -28.80
CA ALA A 99 -7.64 11.78 -28.03
C ALA A 99 -7.44 12.05 -26.50
N THR A 100 -7.90 13.20 -26.01
CA THR A 100 -7.80 13.69 -24.63
C THR A 100 -8.97 13.25 -23.74
N ASP A 101 -10.09 12.76 -24.28
CA ASP A 101 -11.37 12.73 -23.54
C ASP A 101 -11.81 11.36 -23.00
N ASN A 102 -10.95 10.34 -22.96
CA ASN A 102 -11.36 9.05 -22.36
C ASN A 102 -11.56 9.21 -20.84
N PRO A 103 -12.75 8.93 -20.30
CA PRO A 103 -13.00 9.05 -18.87
C PRO A 103 -12.26 7.94 -18.11
N VAL A 104 -12.09 8.15 -16.80
CA VAL A 104 -11.73 7.06 -15.88
C VAL A 104 -12.84 6.00 -15.94
N VAL A 105 -12.44 4.73 -15.99
CA VAL A 105 -13.32 3.55 -16.11
C VAL A 105 -13.20 2.60 -14.91
N LEU A 106 -12.69 3.08 -13.78
CA LEU A 106 -12.65 2.32 -12.53
C LEU A 106 -14.08 2.08 -12.02
N LEU A 107 -14.39 0.85 -11.58
CA LEU A 107 -15.71 0.49 -11.05
C LEU A 107 -16.08 1.35 -9.83
N ASP A 108 -17.32 1.82 -9.77
CA ASP A 108 -17.80 2.72 -8.72
C ASP A 108 -17.64 2.16 -7.30
N SER A 109 -17.67 0.84 -7.15
CA SER A 109 -17.43 0.16 -5.87
C SER A 109 -16.09 0.51 -5.24
N TYR A 110 -15.08 0.90 -6.03
CA TYR A 110 -13.78 1.32 -5.50
C TYR A 110 -13.83 2.65 -4.76
N TYR A 111 -14.86 3.47 -4.98
CA TYR A 111 -15.07 4.75 -4.29
C TYR A 111 -16.00 4.63 -3.08
N SER A 112 -16.30 3.40 -2.67
CA SER A 112 -17.14 3.09 -1.50
C SER A 112 -16.33 2.34 -0.45
N ASP A 113 -16.85 2.27 0.77
CA ASP A 113 -16.25 1.49 1.84
C ASP A 113 -16.54 -0.02 1.71
N LEU A 114 -15.98 -0.63 0.65
CA LEU A 114 -16.28 -2.00 0.23
C LEU A 114 -16.03 -3.07 1.31
N TYR A 115 -15.17 -2.79 2.28
CA TYR A 115 -14.74 -3.73 3.31
C TYR A 115 -15.15 -3.31 4.73
N ALA A 116 -16.03 -2.31 4.87
CA ALA A 116 -16.52 -1.79 6.16
C ALA A 116 -15.40 -1.26 7.07
N TRP A 117 -14.40 -0.59 6.50
CA TRP A 117 -13.27 -0.03 7.25
C TRP A 117 -13.56 1.36 7.80
N ASN A 118 -14.64 2.06 7.42
CA ASN A 118 -14.90 3.44 7.83
C ASN A 118 -15.01 3.61 9.35
N ASP A 119 -15.81 2.77 10.01
CA ASP A 119 -16.16 2.96 11.42
C ASP A 119 -14.90 2.80 12.31
N GLN A 120 -14.13 1.76 12.05
CA GLN A 120 -12.95 1.40 12.82
C GLN A 120 -11.63 1.86 12.19
N GLY A 121 -11.69 2.50 11.03
CA GLY A 121 -10.53 2.78 10.19
C GLY A 121 -9.69 1.53 9.89
N GLY A 122 -10.27 0.33 9.86
CA GLY A 122 -9.53 -0.93 9.61
C GLY A 122 -8.91 -1.61 10.84
N LEU A 123 -9.16 -1.08 12.04
CA LEU A 123 -8.56 -1.61 13.28
C LEU A 123 -9.14 -2.96 13.75
N GLU A 124 -10.26 -3.40 13.19
CA GLU A 124 -10.80 -4.75 13.42
C GLU A 124 -10.07 -5.81 12.58
N GLN A 125 -9.49 -5.38 11.45
CA GLN A 125 -8.83 -6.26 10.48
C GLN A 125 -7.30 -6.27 10.67
N THR A 126 -6.74 -5.17 11.19
CA THR A 126 -5.30 -4.92 11.30
C THR A 126 -4.99 -4.10 12.55
N GLN A 127 -3.72 -4.06 12.97
CA GLN A 127 -3.27 -3.22 14.07
C GLN A 127 -3.26 -1.73 13.70
N LEU A 128 -3.00 -1.37 12.43
CA LEU A 128 -2.77 0.03 12.04
C LEU A 128 -3.92 0.66 11.23
N GLY A 129 -4.66 -0.13 10.46
CA GLY A 129 -5.78 0.38 9.68
C GLY A 129 -5.37 1.42 8.63
N ARG A 130 -6.21 2.45 8.45
CA ARG A 130 -6.01 3.59 7.55
C ARG A 130 -5.17 4.67 8.22
N GLY A 131 -4.14 5.12 7.52
CA GLY A 131 -3.26 6.16 8.02
C GLY A 131 -2.83 7.17 6.97
N ILE A 132 -2.04 8.13 7.44
CA ILE A 132 -1.46 9.19 6.61
C ILE A 132 -0.06 9.56 7.10
N ASN A 133 0.82 9.91 6.17
CA ASN A 133 2.18 10.35 6.48
C ASN A 133 2.19 11.86 6.79
N LEU A 134 2.90 12.25 7.85
CA LEU A 134 3.25 13.63 8.15
C LEU A 134 4.53 14.02 7.39
N GLY A 135 4.48 13.92 6.06
CA GLY A 135 5.62 14.14 5.18
C GLY A 135 5.98 15.62 4.97
N ASN A 136 7.25 15.86 4.70
CA ASN A 136 7.95 17.13 4.53
C ASN A 136 7.95 18.04 5.76
N TYR A 137 7.92 17.45 6.96
CA TYR A 137 8.04 18.15 8.25
C TYR A 137 9.33 17.74 8.96
N LEU A 138 9.28 16.76 9.86
CA LEU A 138 10.40 16.39 10.75
C LEU A 138 11.51 15.60 10.03
N GLU A 139 11.29 15.16 8.79
CA GLU A 139 12.31 14.56 7.94
C GLU A 139 13.04 15.53 7.01
N ALA A 140 12.66 16.81 7.02
CA ALA A 140 13.48 17.88 6.46
C ALA A 140 14.77 18.04 7.30
N PRO A 141 15.84 18.68 6.78
CA PRO A 141 17.02 19.00 7.59
C PRO A 141 16.69 19.85 8.81
N VAL A 142 15.72 20.75 8.68
CA VAL A 142 15.10 21.52 9.76
C VAL A 142 13.59 21.56 9.48
N GLU A 143 12.77 21.32 10.52
CA GLU A 143 11.31 21.39 10.39
C GLU A 143 10.88 22.75 9.83
N GLY A 144 10.03 22.75 8.79
CA GLY A 144 9.61 23.96 8.09
C GLY A 144 10.34 24.20 6.76
N GLU A 145 11.53 23.65 6.56
CA GLU A 145 12.35 23.95 5.35
C GLU A 145 11.66 23.51 4.05
N TRP A 146 11.02 22.33 4.07
CA TRP A 146 10.37 21.75 2.88
C TRP A 146 8.88 22.07 2.76
N SER A 147 8.30 22.69 3.77
CA SER A 147 6.88 23.03 3.88
C SER A 147 6.64 24.55 3.81
N GLY A 148 7.64 25.33 3.39
CA GLY A 148 7.51 26.79 3.25
C GLY A 148 7.38 27.52 4.60
N GLY A 149 7.99 26.98 5.65
CA GLY A 149 7.97 27.52 7.02
C GLY A 149 6.85 26.97 7.89
N ARG A 150 5.96 26.12 7.36
CA ARG A 150 4.88 25.49 8.12
C ARG A 150 5.41 24.36 9.00
N VAL A 151 5.12 24.41 10.30
CA VAL A 151 5.40 23.31 11.24
C VAL A 151 4.10 22.57 11.58
N LEU A 152 4.22 21.35 12.10
CA LEU A 152 3.05 20.62 12.61
C LEU A 152 2.50 21.31 13.87
N ILE A 153 1.19 21.33 14.03
CA ILE A 153 0.50 21.79 15.25
C ILE A 153 -0.51 20.74 15.71
N GLU A 154 -0.94 20.80 16.98
CA GLU A 154 -1.89 19.83 17.55
C GLU A 154 -3.20 19.71 16.73
N ASP A 155 -3.72 20.83 16.23
CA ASP A 155 -4.92 20.88 15.38
C ASP A 155 -4.79 20.02 14.11
N ASP A 156 -3.58 19.79 13.60
CA ASP A 156 -3.36 18.93 12.44
C ASP A 156 -3.70 17.48 12.77
N LEU A 157 -3.27 17.00 13.94
CA LEU A 157 -3.51 15.62 14.41
C LEU A 157 -5.00 15.42 14.73
N GLN A 158 -5.63 16.40 15.36
CA GLN A 158 -7.07 16.38 15.60
C GLN A 158 -7.87 16.32 14.29
N ARG A 159 -7.43 17.09 13.27
CA ARG A 159 -8.07 17.10 11.96
C ARG A 159 -7.91 15.77 11.23
N ILE A 160 -6.74 15.15 11.32
CA ILE A 160 -6.46 13.82 10.75
C ILE A 160 -7.37 12.77 11.40
N ALA A 161 -7.46 12.75 12.73
CA ALA A 161 -8.34 11.83 13.45
C ALA A 161 -9.82 12.06 13.09
N ALA A 162 -10.27 13.31 13.06
CA ALA A 162 -11.65 13.67 12.72
C ALA A 162 -12.03 13.29 11.28
N ALA A 163 -11.05 13.19 10.38
CA ALA A 163 -11.29 12.74 9.01
C ALA A 163 -11.46 11.21 8.89
N GLY A 164 -11.18 10.44 9.95
CA GLY A 164 -11.37 8.99 9.98
C GLY A 164 -10.08 8.16 9.95
N PHE A 165 -8.91 8.79 9.84
CA PHE A 165 -7.64 8.09 9.97
C PHE A 165 -7.41 7.60 11.40
N LYS A 166 -6.68 6.48 11.54
CA LYS A 166 -6.38 5.84 12.84
C LYS A 166 -4.90 5.80 13.15
N THR A 167 -4.05 5.98 12.13
CA THR A 167 -2.60 5.94 12.27
C THR A 167 -1.96 7.13 11.59
N VAL A 168 -0.95 7.73 12.22
CA VAL A 168 -0.02 8.65 11.57
C VAL A 168 1.37 8.03 11.52
N ARG A 169 1.99 8.12 10.35
CA ARG A 169 3.42 7.84 10.19
C ARG A 169 4.16 9.16 10.25
N ILE A 170 5.19 9.24 11.10
CA ILE A 170 5.97 10.44 11.37
C ILE A 170 7.40 10.20 10.88
N PRO A 171 7.72 10.57 9.62
CA PRO A 171 9.08 10.63 9.12
C PRO A 171 9.95 11.57 9.96
N VAL A 172 11.10 11.10 10.47
CA VAL A 172 12.03 11.96 11.26
C VAL A 172 13.48 11.80 10.84
N ARG A 173 14.17 12.91 10.53
CA ARG A 173 15.59 12.91 10.16
C ARG A 173 16.49 13.17 11.37
N TRP A 174 16.58 12.19 12.26
CA TRP A 174 17.48 12.24 13.42
C TRP A 174 18.94 12.52 13.06
N SER A 175 19.38 12.08 11.89
CA SER A 175 20.75 12.26 11.42
C SER A 175 21.17 13.73 11.23
N ALA A 176 20.22 14.66 11.11
CA ALA A 176 20.48 16.11 11.08
C ALA A 176 20.58 16.74 12.48
N HIS A 177 20.15 16.01 13.52
CA HIS A 177 20.01 16.52 14.88
C HIS A 177 20.75 15.67 15.91
N ALA A 178 21.67 14.81 15.47
CA ALA A 178 22.49 13.96 16.34
C ALA A 178 23.97 14.20 16.10
N ASP A 179 24.79 14.09 17.14
CA ASP A 179 26.24 14.23 17.02
C ASP A 179 26.87 13.19 16.08
N LEU A 180 28.04 13.53 15.55
CA LEU A 180 28.83 12.64 14.69
C LEU A 180 29.77 11.72 15.48
N THR A 181 29.93 11.98 16.78
CA THR A 181 30.82 11.24 17.68
C THR A 181 30.00 10.53 18.76
N PHE A 182 30.45 9.35 19.18
CA PHE A 182 29.83 8.60 20.27
C PHE A 182 29.65 9.48 21.54
N PRO A 183 28.49 9.46 22.21
CA PRO A 183 27.37 8.52 22.04
C PRO A 183 26.35 8.90 20.94
N TYR A 184 26.68 9.84 20.06
CA TYR A 184 25.81 10.35 19.00
C TYR A 184 24.57 11.03 19.59
N ALA A 185 24.79 11.88 20.60
CA ALA A 185 23.72 12.53 21.35
C ALA A 185 22.74 13.24 20.41
N ILE A 186 21.45 12.94 20.56
CA ILE A 186 20.39 13.65 19.87
C ILE A 186 20.16 14.97 20.59
N ASN A 187 20.01 16.06 19.85
CA ASN A 187 19.71 17.37 20.40
C ASN A 187 18.42 17.33 21.25
N ASP A 188 18.52 17.72 22.52
CA ASP A 188 17.41 17.64 23.48
C ASP A 188 16.17 18.42 23.04
N THR A 189 16.36 19.59 22.41
CA THR A 189 15.25 20.41 21.91
C THR A 189 14.53 19.70 20.76
N PHE A 190 15.28 19.06 19.86
CA PHE A 190 14.69 18.28 18.78
C PHE A 190 13.98 17.02 19.31
N MET A 191 14.57 16.30 20.26
CA MET A 191 13.91 15.16 20.91
C MET A 191 12.59 15.58 21.56
N ALA A 192 12.59 16.69 22.31
CA ALA A 192 11.38 17.25 22.92
C ALA A 192 10.32 17.61 21.87
N ARG A 193 10.74 18.19 20.73
CA ARG A 193 9.85 18.50 19.61
C ARG A 193 9.21 17.25 19.01
N VAL A 194 9.97 16.16 18.83
CA VAL A 194 9.39 14.89 18.34
C VAL A 194 8.40 14.33 19.37
N LYS A 195 8.74 14.34 20.68
CA LYS A 195 7.84 13.90 21.75
C LYS A 195 6.54 14.70 21.79
N GLU A 196 6.60 16.01 21.54
CA GLU A 196 5.42 16.88 21.46
C GLU A 196 4.47 16.42 20.33
N VAL A 197 4.98 16.19 19.11
CA VAL A 197 4.16 15.73 17.98
C VAL A 197 3.59 14.32 18.23
N VAL A 198 4.38 13.41 18.81
CA VAL A 198 3.89 12.08 19.22
C VAL A 198 2.79 12.21 20.29
N GLY A 199 2.96 13.12 21.25
CA GLY A 199 1.96 13.42 22.28
C GLY A 199 0.65 13.92 21.69
N TRP A 200 0.69 14.83 20.72
CA TRP A 200 -0.50 15.32 20.02
C TRP A 200 -1.22 14.20 19.25
N ALA A 201 -0.48 13.29 18.60
CA ALA A 201 -1.07 12.14 17.93
C ALA A 201 -1.80 11.22 18.93
N ASN A 202 -1.17 10.93 20.07
CA ASN A 202 -1.78 10.14 21.14
C ASN A 202 -3.03 10.81 21.73
N ASN A 203 -2.99 12.13 21.97
CA ASN A 203 -4.14 12.91 22.44
C ASN A 203 -5.31 12.87 21.45
N ALA A 204 -5.03 12.78 20.14
CA ALA A 204 -6.03 12.60 19.09
C ALA A 204 -6.45 11.13 18.90
N HIS A 205 -5.99 10.21 19.75
CA HIS A 205 -6.23 8.76 19.67
C HIS A 205 -5.73 8.13 18.36
N LEU A 206 -4.67 8.69 17.77
CA LEU A 206 -3.99 8.14 16.61
C LEU A 206 -2.84 7.25 17.07
N LYS A 207 -2.72 6.07 16.46
CA LYS A 207 -1.51 5.26 16.56
C LYS A 207 -0.37 5.95 15.82
N VAL A 208 0.86 5.73 16.27
CA VAL A 208 2.05 6.39 15.77
C VAL A 208 3.03 5.37 15.22
N ILE A 209 3.53 5.62 14.02
CA ILE A 209 4.72 4.97 13.48
C ILE A 209 5.84 6.01 13.46
N LEU A 210 6.88 5.78 14.25
CA LEU A 210 8.05 6.65 14.35
C LEU A 210 9.25 5.94 13.72
N ASN A 211 9.99 6.65 12.88
CA ASN A 211 11.09 6.04 12.12
C ASN A 211 12.39 6.83 12.18
N VAL A 212 13.41 6.28 11.54
CA VAL A 212 14.56 7.05 11.06
C VAL A 212 14.40 7.25 9.56
N HIS A 213 14.32 8.50 9.13
CA HIS A 213 14.07 8.89 7.75
C HIS A 213 15.24 9.71 7.19
N HIS A 214 15.42 9.67 5.86
CA HIS A 214 16.44 10.45 5.14
C HIS A 214 17.83 10.45 5.80
N TYR A 215 18.32 9.29 6.27
CA TYR A 215 19.73 9.16 6.66
C TYR A 215 20.62 9.06 5.42
N THR A 216 20.67 10.13 4.63
CA THR A 216 21.22 10.15 3.28
C THR A 216 22.69 9.74 3.20
N LYS A 217 23.51 10.17 4.17
CA LYS A 217 24.93 9.78 4.25
C LYS A 217 25.11 8.27 4.36
N MET A 218 24.29 7.59 5.16
CA MET A 218 24.35 6.13 5.26
C MET A 218 24.06 5.43 3.93
N MET A 219 23.23 6.03 3.07
CA MET A 219 22.88 5.46 1.77
C MET A 219 23.88 5.81 0.65
N HIS A 220 24.63 6.90 0.76
CA HIS A 220 25.44 7.43 -0.36
C HIS A 220 26.93 7.58 -0.06
N ASP A 221 27.35 7.56 1.21
CA ASP A 221 28.78 7.55 1.54
C ASP A 221 29.39 6.18 1.15
N PRO A 222 30.72 6.14 0.92
CA PRO A 222 31.40 4.90 0.53
C PRO A 222 31.28 3.80 1.59
N GLU A 223 31.35 2.55 1.14
CA GLU A 223 31.31 1.33 1.98
C GLU A 223 32.31 1.39 3.17
N SER A 224 33.47 2.03 2.99
CA SER A 224 34.47 2.19 4.04
C SER A 224 33.98 2.97 5.27
N GLN A 225 32.91 3.77 5.14
CA GLN A 225 32.29 4.52 6.25
C GLN A 225 31.03 3.84 6.80
N GLN A 226 30.55 2.76 6.17
CA GLN A 226 29.28 2.11 6.50
C GLN A 226 29.23 1.67 7.97
N ALA A 227 30.29 1.06 8.49
CA ALA A 227 30.37 0.62 9.89
C ALA A 227 30.15 1.79 10.87
N GLY A 228 30.68 2.99 10.57
CA GLY A 228 30.47 4.18 11.38
C GLY A 228 29.01 4.66 11.36
N HIS A 229 28.36 4.61 10.19
CA HIS A 229 26.94 4.95 10.08
C HIS A 229 26.04 3.96 10.82
N ILE A 230 26.36 2.66 10.79
CA ILE A 230 25.63 1.61 11.52
C ILE A 230 25.74 1.86 13.03
N LEU A 231 26.95 2.13 13.54
CA LEU A 231 27.15 2.46 14.96
C LEU A 231 26.37 3.71 15.38
N ARG A 232 26.36 4.75 14.53
CA ARG A 232 25.57 5.96 14.77
C ARG A 232 24.07 5.69 14.76
N LEU A 233 23.58 4.85 13.84
CA LEU A 233 22.17 4.46 13.79
C LEU A 233 21.77 3.66 15.05
N GLN A 234 22.64 2.77 15.53
CA GLN A 234 22.43 2.06 16.80
C GLN A 234 22.33 3.04 17.99
N GLY A 235 23.22 4.03 18.07
CA GLY A 235 23.18 5.06 19.13
C GLY A 235 21.92 5.94 19.08
N ILE A 236 21.42 6.24 17.88
CA ILE A 236 20.12 6.92 17.71
C ILE A 236 18.98 6.03 18.22
N TRP A 237 18.94 4.76 17.82
CA TRP A 237 17.90 3.82 18.26
C TRP A 237 17.93 3.53 19.76
N GLN A 238 19.11 3.51 20.37
CA GLN A 238 19.25 3.40 21.82
C GLN A 238 18.55 4.58 22.51
N GLN A 239 18.89 5.82 22.14
CA GLN A 239 18.28 7.01 22.72
C GLN A 239 16.77 7.10 22.44
N MET A 240 16.32 6.76 21.23
CA MET A 240 14.87 6.68 20.94
C MET A 240 14.19 5.65 21.85
N SER A 241 14.81 4.49 22.08
CA SER A 241 14.26 3.46 22.96
C SER A 241 14.22 3.90 24.43
N GLU A 242 15.14 4.76 24.86
CA GLU A 242 15.12 5.38 26.21
C GLU A 242 14.00 6.42 26.33
N GLN A 243 13.80 7.24 25.30
CA GLN A 243 12.87 8.38 25.33
C GLN A 243 11.41 7.99 25.07
N PHE A 244 11.18 6.83 24.46
CA PHE A 244 9.87 6.27 24.16
C PHE A 244 9.70 4.86 24.76
N PRO A 245 9.72 4.72 26.09
CA PRO A 245 9.60 3.42 26.76
C PRO A 245 8.18 2.85 26.64
N LEU A 246 8.08 1.53 26.68
CA LEU A 246 6.82 0.78 26.61
C LEU A 246 5.84 1.11 27.74
N SER A 247 6.36 1.52 28.90
CA SER A 247 5.57 1.95 30.07
C SER A 247 4.80 3.26 29.83
N GLU A 248 5.21 4.08 28.88
CA GLU A 248 4.55 5.36 28.54
C GLU A 248 3.89 5.30 27.15
N TYR A 249 4.51 4.59 26.21
CA TYR A 249 4.06 4.45 24.84
C TYR A 249 3.74 2.97 24.57
N GLY A 250 2.50 2.54 24.78
CA GLY A 250 2.08 1.13 24.66
C GLY A 250 2.45 0.47 23.31
N HIS A 251 2.58 -0.87 23.30
CA HIS A 251 3.00 -1.66 22.13
C HIS A 251 2.05 -1.53 20.92
N ASP A 252 0.77 -1.28 21.20
CA ASP A 252 -0.32 -1.16 20.25
C ASP A 252 -0.51 0.28 19.75
N ASN A 253 0.12 1.25 20.42
CA ASN A 253 0.04 2.67 20.16
C ASN A 253 1.25 3.24 19.41
N LEU A 254 2.48 2.84 19.77
CA LEU A 254 3.71 3.32 19.13
C LEU A 254 4.52 2.18 18.51
N ILE A 255 4.78 2.30 17.21
CA ILE A 255 5.57 1.37 16.40
C ILE A 255 6.88 2.02 15.98
N PHE A 256 7.97 1.25 16.06
CA PHE A 256 9.28 1.67 15.58
C PHE A 256 9.57 1.13 14.19
N GLU A 257 9.61 1.97 13.17
CA GLU A 257 10.07 1.59 11.83
C GLU A 257 11.57 1.84 11.70
N LEU A 258 12.35 0.76 11.49
CA LEU A 258 13.79 0.75 11.70
C LEU A 258 14.57 1.78 10.86
N LEU A 259 14.28 1.86 9.56
CA LEU A 259 14.93 2.78 8.64
C LEU A 259 14.10 2.88 7.36
N ASN A 260 13.84 4.10 6.91
CA ASN A 260 13.16 4.34 5.65
C ASN A 260 14.04 3.99 4.44
N GLU A 261 13.48 3.21 3.51
CA GLU A 261 14.00 2.98 2.16
C GLU A 261 15.53 2.76 2.05
N PRO A 262 16.11 1.72 2.72
CA PRO A 262 17.50 1.37 2.50
C PRO A 262 17.80 1.16 1.00
N ASN A 263 18.83 1.80 0.47
CA ASN A 263 19.15 1.79 -0.96
C ASN A 263 20.63 2.14 -1.22
N SER A 264 21.01 2.19 -2.51
CA SER A 264 22.32 2.64 -2.98
C SER A 264 23.48 1.86 -2.34
N SER A 265 24.29 2.48 -1.46
CA SER A 265 25.41 1.83 -0.77
C SER A 265 24.99 0.77 0.25
N ILE A 266 23.69 0.66 0.57
CA ILE A 266 23.15 -0.39 1.45
C ILE A 266 22.45 -1.43 0.58
N ASP A 267 23.09 -2.59 0.42
CA ASP A 267 22.50 -3.70 -0.31
C ASP A 267 21.58 -4.58 0.57
N HIS A 268 21.11 -5.71 0.03
CA HIS A 268 20.23 -6.63 0.77
C HIS A 268 20.94 -7.34 1.93
N SER A 269 22.21 -7.72 1.74
CA SER A 269 23.00 -8.39 2.78
C SER A 269 23.28 -7.42 3.93
N ASP A 270 23.69 -6.20 3.60
CA ASP A 270 23.92 -5.12 4.54
C ASP A 270 22.65 -4.81 5.33
N TRP A 271 21.52 -4.64 4.63
CA TRP A 271 20.26 -4.34 5.29
C TRP A 271 19.80 -5.45 6.24
N ASN A 272 19.90 -6.72 5.82
CA ASN A 272 19.60 -7.85 6.69
C ASN A 272 20.52 -7.88 7.94
N ASN A 273 21.80 -7.52 7.80
CA ASN A 273 22.73 -7.39 8.93
C ASN A 273 22.35 -6.24 9.86
N ILE A 274 21.99 -5.08 9.30
CA ILE A 274 21.58 -3.88 10.05
C ILE A 274 20.31 -4.18 10.85
N ILE A 275 19.30 -4.81 10.24
CA ILE A 275 18.08 -5.25 10.95
C ILE A 275 18.47 -6.05 12.19
N ALA A 276 19.32 -7.07 12.06
CA ALA A 276 19.72 -7.90 13.20
C ALA A 276 20.36 -7.08 14.32
N ARG A 277 21.25 -6.13 13.98
CA ARG A 277 21.91 -5.25 14.97
C ARG A 277 20.93 -4.31 15.66
N LEU A 278 20.00 -3.72 14.92
CA LEU A 278 19.00 -2.81 15.51
C LEU A 278 18.04 -3.56 16.43
N LEU A 279 17.65 -4.79 16.07
CA LEU A 279 16.83 -5.62 16.95
C LEU A 279 17.58 -6.07 18.21
N THR A 280 18.91 -6.30 18.13
CA THR A 280 19.73 -6.50 19.33
C THR A 280 19.70 -5.29 20.25
N VAL A 281 19.77 -4.06 19.70
CA VAL A 281 19.65 -2.84 20.50
C VAL A 281 18.26 -2.73 21.12
N ILE A 282 17.20 -2.78 20.31
CA ILE A 282 15.83 -2.50 20.76
C ILE A 282 15.30 -3.60 21.69
N TRP A 283 15.43 -4.88 21.32
CA TRP A 283 14.86 -5.99 22.09
C TRP A 283 15.85 -6.67 23.04
N GLY A 284 17.14 -6.37 22.94
CA GLY A 284 18.20 -6.89 23.81
C GLY A 284 18.68 -5.85 24.80
N ASP A 285 19.49 -4.91 24.33
CA ASP A 285 20.14 -3.90 25.20
C ASP A 285 19.11 -2.99 25.87
N MET A 286 18.04 -2.65 25.16
CA MET A 286 16.93 -1.80 25.62
C MET A 286 15.70 -2.60 26.07
N ALA A 287 15.87 -3.90 26.36
CA ALA A 287 14.76 -4.78 26.75
C ALA A 287 13.98 -4.24 27.97
N ALA A 288 14.64 -3.61 28.94
CA ALA A 288 13.97 -3.05 30.11
C ALA A 288 12.99 -1.91 29.77
N GLN A 289 13.22 -1.21 28.66
CA GLN A 289 12.37 -0.13 28.16
C GLN A 289 11.40 -0.62 27.10
N GLN A 290 11.73 -1.70 26.37
CA GLN A 290 11.01 -2.12 25.17
C GLN A 290 10.36 -3.50 25.29
N ASN A 291 10.34 -4.07 26.50
CA ASN A 291 9.66 -5.31 26.84
C ASN A 291 9.10 -5.23 28.28
N ASP A 292 7.88 -5.68 28.49
CA ASP A 292 7.23 -5.74 29.82
C ASP A 292 7.19 -7.16 30.42
N GLY A 293 7.88 -8.11 29.81
CA GLY A 293 7.89 -9.54 30.15
C GLY A 293 6.81 -10.35 29.44
N THR A 294 5.78 -9.70 28.89
CA THR A 294 4.68 -10.33 28.16
C THR A 294 4.67 -9.93 26.69
N THR A 295 5.08 -8.70 26.40
CA THR A 295 5.01 -8.06 25.10
C THR A 295 6.29 -7.31 24.81
N GLN A 296 6.76 -7.38 23.56
CA GLN A 296 7.86 -6.58 23.04
C GLN A 296 7.31 -5.41 22.21
N ARG A 297 8.03 -4.30 22.18
CA ARG A 297 7.81 -3.21 21.22
C ARG A 297 7.65 -3.79 19.82
N THR A 298 6.53 -3.48 19.17
CA THR A 298 6.35 -3.81 17.76
C THR A 298 7.30 -2.97 16.92
N VAL A 299 8.05 -3.64 16.05
CA VAL A 299 8.94 -3.01 15.07
C VAL A 299 8.38 -3.19 13.66
N MET A 300 8.66 -2.24 12.79
CA MET A 300 8.30 -2.27 11.39
C MET A 300 9.55 -2.34 10.52
N ILE A 301 9.55 -3.29 9.57
CA ILE A 301 10.72 -3.63 8.76
C ILE A 301 10.34 -3.65 7.28
N GLY A 302 11.02 -2.85 6.47
CA GLY A 302 10.91 -2.88 5.01
C GLY A 302 12.00 -3.75 4.36
N SER A 303 11.89 -3.97 3.04
CA SER A 303 13.00 -4.47 2.22
C SER A 303 14.01 -3.34 1.91
N ALA A 304 15.19 -3.73 1.43
CA ALA A 304 16.11 -2.81 0.77
C ALA A 304 15.54 -2.37 -0.59
N ASN A 305 16.33 -1.61 -1.36
CA ASN A 305 15.95 -1.08 -2.67
C ASN A 305 14.65 -0.26 -2.61
N TRP A 306 14.62 0.77 -1.74
CA TRP A 306 13.45 1.63 -1.53
C TRP A 306 12.19 0.88 -1.08
N SER A 307 12.37 -0.15 -0.26
CA SER A 307 11.27 -0.95 0.30
C SER A 307 10.28 -1.47 -0.76
N GLN A 308 10.83 -1.80 -1.94
CA GLN A 308 10.05 -2.30 -3.07
C GLN A 308 9.47 -3.68 -2.73
N PRO A 309 8.18 -3.93 -3.07
CA PRO A 309 7.54 -5.23 -2.83
C PRO A 309 8.27 -6.42 -3.46
N ASP A 310 8.91 -6.21 -4.61
CA ASP A 310 9.61 -7.28 -5.33
C ASP A 310 10.85 -7.80 -4.60
N ASP A 311 11.41 -7.02 -3.67
CA ASP A 311 12.61 -7.38 -2.90
C ASP A 311 12.30 -8.04 -1.55
N LEU A 312 11.02 -8.22 -1.20
CA LEU A 312 10.62 -9.02 -0.03
C LEU A 312 11.20 -10.44 -0.07
N ALA A 313 11.37 -11.03 -1.26
CA ALA A 313 11.97 -12.36 -1.42
C ALA A 313 13.44 -12.44 -0.93
N LYS A 314 14.13 -11.29 -0.81
CA LYS A 314 15.51 -11.18 -0.34
C LYS A 314 15.62 -10.75 1.13
N LEU A 315 14.52 -10.36 1.76
CA LEU A 315 14.47 -10.05 3.18
C LEU A 315 14.76 -11.32 4.00
N ARG A 316 15.70 -11.22 4.95
CA ARG A 316 16.07 -12.28 5.89
C ARG A 316 15.92 -11.73 7.30
N LEU A 317 14.93 -12.26 8.02
CA LEU A 317 14.57 -11.80 9.35
C LEU A 317 15.24 -12.70 10.41
N PRO A 318 15.78 -12.12 11.50
CA PRO A 318 16.26 -12.89 12.64
C PRO A 318 15.16 -13.75 13.27
N SER A 319 15.53 -14.81 14.00
CA SER A 319 14.57 -15.72 14.65
C SER A 319 13.71 -15.07 15.75
N SER A 320 14.13 -13.91 16.28
CA SER A 320 13.34 -13.12 17.22
C SER A 320 12.11 -12.46 16.59
N VAL A 321 12.10 -12.31 15.26
CA VAL A 321 11.00 -11.71 14.51
C VAL A 321 9.86 -12.71 14.33
N ASN A 322 8.64 -12.28 14.66
CA ASN A 322 7.42 -13.04 14.45
C ASN A 322 6.20 -12.11 14.29
N ALA A 323 5.04 -12.68 13.94
CA ALA A 323 3.82 -11.91 13.67
C ALA A 323 3.31 -11.08 14.85
N ARG A 324 3.71 -11.36 16.10
CA ARG A 324 3.23 -10.61 17.27
C ARG A 324 4.03 -9.35 17.57
N ASN A 325 5.27 -9.27 17.09
CA ASN A 325 6.19 -8.16 17.40
C ASN A 325 6.69 -7.45 16.15
N THR A 326 6.26 -7.85 14.95
CA THR A 326 6.79 -7.31 13.69
C THR A 326 5.70 -7.05 12.67
N ILE A 327 5.77 -5.87 12.06
CA ILE A 327 5.01 -5.46 10.88
C ILE A 327 5.98 -5.37 9.69
N ILE A 328 5.55 -5.82 8.51
CA ILE A 328 6.35 -5.68 7.29
C ILE A 328 5.81 -4.53 6.47
N THR A 329 6.66 -3.57 6.12
CA THR A 329 6.27 -2.41 5.31
C THR A 329 6.75 -2.52 3.87
N ILE A 330 5.92 -2.03 2.94
CA ILE A 330 6.27 -1.82 1.53
C ILE A 330 5.90 -0.41 1.11
N HIS A 331 6.66 0.16 0.17
CA HIS A 331 6.35 1.44 -0.45
C HIS A 331 5.99 1.22 -1.91
N TYR A 332 4.97 1.93 -2.41
CA TYR A 332 4.46 1.67 -3.74
C TYR A 332 3.97 2.89 -4.51
N TYR A 333 4.71 3.21 -5.56
CA TYR A 333 4.47 4.37 -6.42
C TYR A 333 4.38 4.01 -7.92
N LYS A 334 4.13 2.74 -8.28
CA LYS A 334 4.01 2.35 -9.69
C LYS A 334 2.59 2.62 -10.24
N PRO A 335 2.44 3.04 -11.51
CA PRO A 335 3.50 3.37 -12.48
C PRO A 335 4.20 4.69 -12.12
N PHE A 336 5.53 4.67 -12.04
CA PHE A 336 6.30 5.81 -11.51
C PHE A 336 6.16 7.08 -12.35
N HIS A 337 6.10 6.95 -13.68
CA HIS A 337 5.86 8.09 -14.57
C HIS A 337 4.50 8.74 -14.32
N PHE A 338 3.48 7.96 -13.94
CA PHE A 338 2.16 8.50 -13.59
C PHE A 338 2.18 9.20 -12.23
N THR A 339 2.73 8.55 -11.20
CA THR A 339 2.70 9.04 -9.82
C THR A 339 3.65 10.22 -9.58
N HIS A 340 4.72 10.35 -10.37
CA HIS A 340 5.76 11.36 -10.19
C HIS A 340 5.90 12.34 -11.37
N GLN A 341 4.95 12.37 -12.31
CA GLN A 341 4.98 13.36 -13.40
C GLN A 341 5.10 14.80 -12.88
N GLY A 342 6.10 15.53 -13.36
CA GLY A 342 6.41 16.91 -12.96
C GLY A 342 7.05 17.08 -11.58
N ALA A 343 7.47 16.00 -10.91
CA ALA A 343 8.16 16.05 -9.62
C ALA A 343 9.57 16.63 -9.77
N LYS A 344 9.84 17.77 -9.12
CA LYS A 344 11.09 18.54 -9.32
C LYS A 344 12.36 17.83 -8.84
N TRP A 345 12.22 16.87 -7.92
CA TRP A 345 13.34 16.10 -7.39
C TRP A 345 13.61 14.83 -8.21
N VAL A 346 12.85 14.59 -9.27
CA VAL A 346 13.03 13.45 -10.19
C VAL A 346 13.48 13.98 -11.54
N ASN A 347 14.70 13.61 -11.94
CA ASN A 347 15.26 14.05 -13.21
C ASN A 347 14.43 13.52 -14.40
N GLY A 348 14.06 14.41 -15.32
CA GLY A 348 13.24 14.08 -16.50
C GLY A 348 11.73 13.94 -16.25
N ALA A 349 11.25 14.21 -15.03
CA ALA A 349 9.83 14.01 -14.70
C ALA A 349 8.86 14.95 -15.43
N ASP A 350 9.32 16.11 -15.91
CA ASP A 350 8.50 17.02 -16.72
C ASP A 350 8.09 16.39 -18.06
N ASP A 351 8.90 15.47 -18.62
CA ASP A 351 8.57 14.74 -19.85
C ASP A 351 7.44 13.71 -19.66
N TRP A 352 7.10 13.40 -18.41
CA TRP A 352 6.04 12.43 -18.08
C TRP A 352 4.68 13.10 -17.90
N ILE A 353 4.61 14.44 -17.93
CA ILE A 353 3.35 15.18 -17.78
C ILE A 353 2.37 14.76 -18.88
N GLY A 354 1.17 14.37 -18.46
CA GLY A 354 0.14 13.82 -19.34
C GLY A 354 0.12 12.30 -19.38
N THR A 355 1.00 11.60 -18.65
CA THR A 355 0.87 10.16 -18.38
C THR A 355 -0.46 9.92 -17.69
N ARG A 356 -1.25 8.99 -18.23
CA ARG A 356 -2.61 8.70 -17.75
C ARG A 356 -2.68 7.39 -16.97
N TRP A 357 -3.60 7.34 -16.03
CA TRP A 357 -4.08 6.11 -15.42
C TRP A 357 -5.61 6.18 -15.41
N LEU A 358 -6.26 5.34 -16.21
CA LEU A 358 -7.70 5.43 -16.45
C LEU A 358 -8.49 4.36 -15.69
N GLY A 359 -7.81 3.51 -14.92
CA GLY A 359 -8.43 2.38 -14.23
C GLY A 359 -8.87 1.27 -15.18
N THR A 360 -8.27 1.18 -16.37
CA THR A 360 -8.50 0.06 -17.29
C THR A 360 -8.01 -1.26 -16.70
N GLN A 361 -8.41 -2.39 -17.27
CA GLN A 361 -7.88 -3.69 -16.84
C GLN A 361 -6.35 -3.77 -16.95
N SER A 362 -5.76 -3.15 -17.98
CA SER A 362 -4.30 -3.07 -18.15
C SER A 362 -3.63 -2.19 -17.10
N ASP A 363 -4.32 -1.15 -16.62
CA ASP A 363 -3.84 -0.29 -15.53
C ASP A 363 -3.87 -1.02 -14.19
N GLN A 364 -4.93 -1.80 -13.94
CA GLN A 364 -5.15 -2.53 -12.68
C GLN A 364 -4.27 -3.77 -12.55
N ALA A 365 -4.11 -4.55 -13.63
CA ALA A 365 -3.48 -5.88 -13.57
C ALA A 365 -2.05 -5.90 -12.96
N PRO A 366 -1.13 -4.97 -13.28
CA PRO A 366 0.19 -4.93 -12.67
C PRO A 366 0.16 -4.65 -11.16
N LEU A 367 -0.80 -3.83 -10.72
CA LEU A 367 -0.98 -3.46 -9.31
C LEU A 367 -1.56 -4.65 -8.53
N ILE A 368 -2.58 -5.33 -9.08
CA ILE A 368 -3.13 -6.58 -8.51
C ILE A 368 -2.03 -7.64 -8.39
N ALA A 369 -1.23 -7.81 -9.45
CA ALA A 369 -0.15 -8.78 -9.44
C ALA A 369 0.91 -8.47 -8.37
N MET A 370 1.15 -7.19 -8.05
CA MET A 370 2.02 -6.81 -6.93
C MET A 370 1.40 -7.26 -5.60
N PHE A 371 0.14 -6.91 -5.34
CA PHE A 371 -0.55 -7.31 -4.12
C PHE A 371 -0.55 -8.83 -3.93
N ASP A 372 -0.83 -9.60 -4.99
CA ASP A 372 -0.84 -11.06 -4.94
C ASP A 372 0.55 -11.66 -4.69
N ARG A 373 1.63 -10.99 -5.10
CA ARG A 373 3.00 -11.38 -4.75
C ARG A 373 3.27 -11.18 -3.26
N VAL A 374 2.87 -10.03 -2.71
CA VAL A 374 3.03 -9.70 -1.29
C VAL A 374 2.24 -10.66 -0.41
N THR A 375 0.97 -10.92 -0.75
CA THR A 375 0.14 -11.90 -0.04
C THR A 375 0.74 -13.30 -0.07
N ARG A 376 1.19 -13.79 -1.24
CA ARG A 376 1.87 -15.10 -1.32
C ARG A 376 3.14 -15.15 -0.51
N TRP A 377 3.94 -14.09 -0.54
CA TRP A 377 5.13 -14.00 0.29
C TRP A 377 4.76 -14.12 1.77
N ASN A 378 3.73 -13.41 2.23
CA ASN A 378 3.35 -13.44 3.65
C ASN A 378 2.66 -14.75 4.08
N ALA A 379 2.13 -15.55 3.14
CA ALA A 379 1.46 -16.81 3.42
C ALA A 379 2.43 -18.00 3.67
N HIS A 380 3.75 -17.82 3.51
CA HIS A 380 4.72 -18.88 3.82
C HIS A 380 4.74 -19.24 5.33
N ALA A 381 5.12 -20.48 5.64
CA ALA A 381 5.21 -20.95 7.03
C ALA A 381 6.09 -20.05 7.90
N ASN A 382 5.68 -19.86 9.16
CA ASN A 382 6.32 -18.98 10.15
C ASN A 382 6.27 -17.48 9.80
N ARG A 383 5.46 -17.09 8.80
CA ARG A 383 5.04 -15.71 8.55
C ARG A 383 3.58 -15.54 8.98
N GLY A 384 2.87 -14.59 8.37
CA GLY A 384 1.60 -14.07 8.88
C GLY A 384 1.78 -12.74 9.59
N PHE A 385 2.75 -11.94 9.15
CA PHE A 385 2.93 -10.58 9.63
C PHE A 385 1.76 -9.72 9.20
N GLU A 386 1.48 -8.65 9.94
CA GLU A 386 0.74 -7.54 9.33
C GLU A 386 1.59 -6.96 8.19
N ILE A 387 0.94 -6.69 7.06
CA ILE A 387 1.55 -5.97 5.94
C ILE A 387 1.00 -4.55 5.95
N PHE A 388 1.92 -3.59 5.94
CA PHE A 388 1.63 -2.17 5.91
C PHE A 388 2.14 -1.54 4.61
N ILE A 389 1.31 -0.79 3.90
CA ILE A 389 1.76 0.04 2.79
C ILE A 389 2.17 1.38 3.37
N GLY A 390 3.45 1.51 3.74
CA GLY A 390 3.96 2.68 4.45
C GLY A 390 3.83 3.97 3.66
N GLU A 391 3.92 3.87 2.34
CA GLU A 391 3.76 4.99 1.44
C GLU A 391 3.15 4.57 0.10
N PHE A 392 2.18 5.37 -0.34
CA PHE A 392 1.65 5.38 -1.70
C PHE A 392 1.00 6.74 -1.97
N GLY A 393 1.04 7.22 -3.20
CA GLY A 393 0.40 8.48 -3.57
C GLY A 393 0.69 8.91 -5.00
N VAL A 394 0.02 9.98 -5.42
CA VAL A 394 0.23 10.61 -6.74
C VAL A 394 0.54 12.10 -6.53
N TYR A 395 1.61 12.58 -7.15
CA TYR A 395 2.03 13.97 -7.04
C TYR A 395 0.96 14.90 -7.63
N SER A 396 0.45 15.82 -6.83
CA SER A 396 -0.78 16.57 -7.15
C SER A 396 -0.58 17.69 -8.19
N ARG A 397 0.65 17.93 -8.66
CA ARG A 397 0.99 19.14 -9.41
C ARG A 397 0.43 19.17 -10.84
N SER A 398 0.51 18.04 -11.55
CA SER A 398 0.26 17.99 -12.99
C SER A 398 -0.77 16.92 -13.40
N VAL A 399 -1.22 16.11 -12.45
CA VAL A 399 -2.17 15.01 -12.70
C VAL A 399 -3.61 15.51 -12.70
N ASP A 400 -4.44 14.89 -13.54
CA ASP A 400 -5.89 15.07 -13.48
C ASP A 400 -6.45 14.55 -12.13
N PRO A 401 -7.22 15.37 -11.37
CA PRO A 401 -7.76 14.97 -10.07
C PRO A 401 -8.63 13.71 -10.09
N ASP A 402 -9.34 13.41 -11.18
CA ASP A 402 -10.16 12.19 -11.28
C ASP A 402 -9.27 10.95 -11.47
N GLN A 403 -8.17 11.08 -12.22
CA GLN A 403 -7.19 10.00 -12.37
C GLN A 403 -6.42 9.75 -11.06
N GLN A 404 -6.07 10.83 -10.34
CA GLN A 404 -5.47 10.75 -9.01
C GLN A 404 -6.42 10.06 -8.01
N LYS A 405 -7.70 10.45 -7.99
CA LYS A 405 -8.73 9.79 -7.18
C LYS A 405 -8.82 8.30 -7.50
N ALA A 406 -8.89 7.96 -8.77
CA ALA A 406 -9.06 6.58 -9.23
C ALA A 406 -7.88 5.68 -8.81
N TRP A 407 -6.64 6.11 -9.06
CA TRP A 407 -5.46 5.35 -8.66
C TRP A 407 -5.37 5.19 -7.14
N THR A 408 -5.63 6.26 -6.40
CA THR A 408 -5.56 6.27 -4.92
C THR A 408 -6.61 5.34 -4.32
N ALA A 409 -7.86 5.43 -4.80
CA ALA A 409 -8.95 4.57 -4.37
C ALA A 409 -8.65 3.10 -4.68
N PHE A 410 -8.14 2.81 -5.88
CA PHE A 410 -7.76 1.46 -6.29
C PHE A 410 -6.72 0.84 -5.36
N ILE A 411 -5.63 1.55 -5.06
CA ILE A 411 -4.59 1.06 -4.14
C ILE A 411 -5.16 0.83 -2.73
N ALA A 412 -5.91 1.79 -2.19
CA ALA A 412 -6.51 1.68 -0.87
C ALA A 412 -7.45 0.47 -0.77
N ARG A 413 -8.38 0.30 -1.72
CA ARG A 413 -9.31 -0.84 -1.66
C ARG A 413 -8.63 -2.18 -1.89
N GLU A 414 -7.67 -2.30 -2.80
CA GLU A 414 -6.96 -3.57 -3.01
C GLU A 414 -6.06 -3.96 -1.82
N ALA A 415 -5.58 -2.98 -1.05
CA ALA A 415 -4.93 -3.20 0.24
C ALA A 415 -5.91 -3.75 1.28
N GLU A 416 -7.05 -3.06 1.45
CA GLU A 416 -8.09 -3.42 2.43
C GLU A 416 -8.69 -4.79 2.16
N LYS A 417 -8.92 -5.14 0.89
CA LYS A 417 -9.34 -6.47 0.44
C LYS A 417 -8.46 -7.60 0.98
N ARG A 418 -7.19 -7.30 1.24
CA ARG A 418 -6.16 -8.26 1.66
C ARG A 418 -5.77 -8.06 3.13
N ASN A 419 -6.55 -7.28 3.88
CA ASN A 419 -6.25 -6.90 5.27
C ASN A 419 -4.84 -6.29 5.41
N MET A 420 -4.45 -5.45 4.45
CA MET A 420 -3.21 -4.68 4.53
C MET A 420 -3.55 -3.26 5.00
N SER A 421 -2.96 -2.85 6.12
CA SER A 421 -3.03 -1.47 6.59
C SER A 421 -2.18 -0.57 5.69
N TRP A 422 -2.40 0.74 5.73
CA TRP A 422 -1.72 1.64 4.80
C TRP A 422 -1.60 3.07 5.35
N ALA A 423 -0.60 3.82 4.89
CA ALA A 423 -0.51 5.26 5.08
C ALA A 423 -0.29 6.00 3.75
N TYR A 424 -1.21 6.93 3.45
CA TYR A 424 -1.10 7.76 2.25
C TYR A 424 0.08 8.73 2.38
N TRP A 425 0.85 8.89 1.30
CA TRP A 425 1.85 9.94 1.16
C TRP A 425 1.23 11.10 0.38
N GLU A 426 0.99 12.27 0.96
CA GLU A 426 1.12 12.62 2.39
C GLU A 426 0.04 13.62 2.82
N TYR A 427 0.16 14.17 4.03
CA TYR A 427 -0.82 15.07 4.62
C TYR A 427 -1.03 16.39 3.86
N ALA A 428 -0.02 17.25 3.70
CA ALA A 428 -0.25 18.65 3.32
C ALA A 428 0.84 19.32 2.45
N SER A 429 1.66 18.55 1.75
CA SER A 429 2.70 19.03 0.83
C SER A 429 2.40 18.64 -0.63
N GLY A 430 3.41 18.21 -1.39
CA GLY A 430 3.31 17.94 -2.83
C GLY A 430 2.31 16.86 -3.24
N PHE A 431 2.09 15.87 -2.38
CA PHE A 431 1.08 14.83 -2.58
C PHE A 431 -0.16 15.07 -1.71
N GLY A 432 -0.13 16.13 -0.90
CA GLY A 432 -1.01 16.43 0.22
C GLY A 432 -2.49 16.18 -0.04
N ALA A 433 -3.10 15.28 0.75
CA ALA A 433 -4.54 15.11 0.81
C ALA A 433 -5.26 16.34 1.41
N TYR A 434 -4.55 17.16 2.19
CA TYR A 434 -4.98 18.42 2.78
C TYR A 434 -4.31 19.61 2.08
N ASP A 435 -5.08 20.63 1.76
CA ASP A 435 -4.57 21.90 1.23
C ASP A 435 -4.44 22.88 2.40
N ALA A 436 -3.22 22.98 2.96
CA ALA A 436 -2.94 23.86 4.10
C ALA A 436 -3.20 25.35 3.80
N ASN A 437 -3.07 25.79 2.54
CA ASN A 437 -3.33 27.18 2.17
C ASN A 437 -4.83 27.49 2.16
N LYS A 438 -5.66 26.50 1.82
CA LYS A 438 -7.13 26.62 1.81
C LYS A 438 -7.77 26.17 3.12
N GLY A 439 -7.02 25.54 4.01
CA GLY A 439 -7.53 25.05 5.28
C GLY A 439 -8.51 23.86 5.14
N GLN A 440 -8.47 23.11 4.03
CA GLN A 440 -9.46 22.06 3.75
C GLN A 440 -8.84 20.81 3.11
N TRP A 441 -9.50 19.66 3.31
CA TRP A 441 -9.18 18.44 2.56
C TRP A 441 -9.45 18.63 1.07
N ARG A 442 -8.63 18.00 0.22
CA ARG A 442 -8.88 17.90 -1.21
C ARG A 442 -10.00 16.87 -1.43
N PRO A 443 -11.20 17.26 -1.93
CA PRO A 443 -12.37 16.38 -1.95
C PRO A 443 -12.12 15.04 -2.64
N LYS A 444 -11.45 15.08 -3.81
CA LYS A 444 -11.14 13.88 -4.60
C LYS A 444 -10.22 12.89 -3.88
N LEU A 445 -9.23 13.37 -3.12
CA LEU A 445 -8.32 12.52 -2.38
C LEU A 445 -8.95 11.99 -1.09
N ILE A 446 -9.66 12.84 -0.35
CA ILE A 446 -10.29 12.38 0.89
C ILE A 446 -11.41 11.38 0.61
N GLU A 447 -12.18 11.55 -0.47
CA GLU A 447 -13.16 10.55 -0.93
C GLU A 447 -12.50 9.22 -1.37
N ALA A 448 -11.26 9.25 -1.87
CA ALA A 448 -10.54 8.03 -2.25
C ALA A 448 -10.00 7.26 -1.03
N LEU A 449 -9.59 8.00 0.01
CA LEU A 449 -8.92 7.47 1.20
C LEU A 449 -9.93 7.08 2.29
N ILE A 450 -10.95 7.91 2.49
CA ILE A 450 -12.04 7.75 3.44
C ILE A 450 -13.37 7.91 2.68
N PRO A 451 -13.76 6.91 1.88
CA PRO A 451 -15.00 6.96 1.12
C PRO A 451 -16.21 7.02 2.04
N VAL A 452 -17.28 7.69 1.61
CA VAL A 452 -18.57 7.62 2.31
C VAL A 452 -19.20 6.24 2.15
N GLN A 453 -20.06 5.85 3.11
CA GLN A 453 -20.79 4.58 3.08
C GLN A 453 -21.74 4.48 1.88
#